data_AF-A0A0C2FQF4-F1
#
_entry.id   AF-A0A0C2FQF4-F1
#
_cell.length_a   1.000
_cell.length_b   1.000
_cell.length_c   1.000
_cell.angle_alpha   90.00
_cell.angle_beta   90.00
_cell.angle_gamma   90.00
#
_symmetry.space_group_name_H-M   'P 1'
#
loop_
_entity.id
_entity.type
_entity.pdbx_description
1 polymer ?
#
loop_
_entity_poly.entity_id
_entity_poly.type
_entity_poly.pdbx_seq_one_letter_code
_entity_poly.pdbx_strand_id
1 'polypeptide(L)'
;MVRGVRSVGPSEEETQVIRFLNPLTIISGPNGSGKTTLIEALNYVTTGALPAGKLASFVHSLEASNKPRVDGMVKLQFKDCKGRLCVATKRVNATMKKGGKLQCKSDEFNIQVTTADGQVNSLSSKVADFQKEVRETF
;
A
#
# COMPACT_ATOMS: atom_id res chain seq x y z
N MET A 1 -3.21 2.13 -6.25
CA MET A 1 -4.49 1.92 -5.54
C MET A 1 -4.25 1.81 -4.04
N VAL A 2 -5.22 2.26 -3.25
CA VAL A 2 -5.22 2.21 -1.78
C VAL A 2 -6.58 1.66 -1.34
N ARG A 3 -6.58 0.73 -0.38
CA ARG A 3 -7.79 0.15 0.22
C ARG A 3 -7.54 -0.19 1.69
N GLY A 4 -8.53 -0.02 2.56
CA GLY A 4 -8.47 -0.43 3.97
C GLY A 4 -7.38 0.30 4.78
N VAL A 5 -7.09 1.55 4.43
CA VAL A 5 -6.04 2.39 5.04
C VAL A 5 -6.66 3.73 5.46
N ARG A 6 -6.54 4.09 6.74
CA ARG A 6 -7.12 5.29 7.36
C ARG A 6 -8.54 5.59 6.89
N SER A 7 -8.76 6.72 6.20
CA SER A 7 -10.05 7.18 5.71
C SER A 7 -10.55 6.39 4.49
N VAL A 8 -9.72 5.55 3.88
CA VAL A 8 -10.08 4.70 2.74
C VAL A 8 -10.63 3.38 3.26
N GLY A 9 -11.91 3.13 2.99
CA GLY A 9 -12.62 1.95 3.47
C GLY A 9 -12.09 0.63 2.92
N PRO A 10 -12.47 -0.50 3.53
CA PRO A 10 -11.91 -1.82 3.22
C PRO A 10 -12.59 -2.54 2.05
N SER A 11 -13.75 -2.06 1.57
CA SER A 11 -14.45 -2.70 0.45
C SER A 11 -13.81 -2.38 -0.90
N GLU A 12 -14.20 -3.13 -1.93
CA GLU A 12 -13.73 -2.89 -3.28
C GLU A 12 -14.24 -1.56 -3.84
N GLU A 13 -15.51 -1.22 -3.57
CA GLU A 13 -16.18 0.02 -3.97
C GLU A 13 -15.51 1.27 -3.36
N GLU A 14 -14.92 1.14 -2.17
CA GLU A 14 -14.21 2.23 -1.49
C GLU A 14 -12.74 2.35 -1.91
N THR A 15 -12.26 1.49 -2.81
CA THR A 15 -10.86 1.49 -3.27
C THR A 15 -10.56 2.77 -4.03
N GLN A 16 -9.54 3.50 -3.58
CA GLN A 16 -9.07 4.70 -4.28
C GLN A 16 -7.97 4.36 -5.27
N VAL A 17 -8.13 4.84 -6.51
CA VAL A 17 -7.14 4.67 -7.59
C VAL A 17 -6.78 6.04 -8.13
N ILE A 18 -5.49 6.31 -8.24
CA ILE A 18 -4.96 7.53 -8.83
C ILE A 18 -3.98 7.16 -9.92
N ARG A 19 -4.10 7.86 -11.04
CA ARG A 19 -3.18 7.79 -12.17
C ARG A 19 -2.36 9.07 -12.15
N PHE A 20 -1.05 8.92 -11.98
CA PHE A 20 -0.14 10.06 -12.04
C PHE A 20 0.00 10.54 -13.48
N LEU A 21 -0.21 11.82 -13.69
CA LEU A 21 -0.05 12.53 -14.94
C LEU A 21 1.38 13.06 -15.07
N ASN A 22 1.85 13.13 -16.31
CA ASN A 22 3.13 13.74 -16.68
C ASN A 22 2.83 15.05 -17.44
N PRO A 23 3.42 16.21 -17.09
CA PRO A 23 4.50 16.38 -16.09
C PRO A 23 4.03 16.67 -14.66
N LEU A 24 2.74 16.94 -14.44
CA LEU A 24 2.24 17.39 -13.14
C LEU A 24 0.94 16.69 -12.77
N THR A 25 0.85 16.23 -11.53
CA THR A 25 -0.37 15.72 -10.90
C THR A 25 -0.75 16.62 -9.73
N ILE A 26 -1.95 17.19 -9.76
CA ILE A 26 -2.49 17.99 -8.64
C ILE A 26 -3.51 17.15 -7.88
N ILE A 27 -3.29 16.98 -6.58
CA ILE A 27 -4.22 16.30 -5.68
C ILE A 27 -4.89 17.37 -4.80
N SER A 28 -6.15 17.67 -5.07
CA SER A 28 -6.94 18.68 -4.36
C SER A 28 -8.29 18.11 -3.90
N GLY A 29 -8.91 18.76 -2.93
CA GLY A 29 -10.20 18.36 -2.35
C GLY A 29 -10.39 18.86 -0.92
N PRO A 30 -11.58 18.70 -0.32
CA PRO A 30 -11.90 19.15 1.03
C PRO A 30 -11.02 18.53 2.13
N ASN A 31 -11.00 19.13 3.32
CA ASN A 31 -10.37 18.52 4.49
C ASN A 31 -11.02 17.17 4.81
N GLY A 32 -10.20 16.18 5.19
CA GLY A 32 -10.68 14.82 5.44
C GLY A 32 -10.90 13.96 4.19
N SER A 33 -10.74 14.48 2.98
CA SER A 33 -10.95 13.70 1.73
C SER A 33 -9.91 12.60 1.45
N GLY A 34 -8.93 12.40 2.34
CA GLY A 34 -7.91 11.36 2.19
C GLY A 34 -6.65 11.76 1.41
N LYS A 35 -6.46 13.05 1.08
CA LYS A 35 -5.25 13.53 0.38
C LYS A 35 -3.95 13.12 1.08
N THR A 36 -3.86 13.38 2.39
CA THR A 36 -2.70 12.98 3.19
C THR A 36 -2.54 11.46 3.24
N THR A 37 -3.65 10.72 3.41
CA THR A 37 -3.66 9.25 3.42
C THR A 37 -3.03 8.67 2.15
N LEU A 38 -3.31 9.27 0.99
CA LEU A 38 -2.71 8.87 -0.26
C LEU A 38 -1.19 9.08 -0.28
N ILE A 39 -0.72 10.26 0.12
CA ILE A 39 0.73 10.56 0.12
C ILE A 39 1.46 9.64 1.11
N GLU A 40 0.87 9.39 2.29
CA GLU A 40 1.39 8.43 3.26
C GLU A 40 1.41 7.01 2.69
N ALA A 41 0.39 6.60 1.92
CA ALA A 41 0.37 5.30 1.27
C ALA A 41 1.47 5.16 0.21
N LEU A 42 1.77 6.23 -0.55
CA LEU A 42 2.89 6.24 -1.49
C LEU A 42 4.22 6.06 -0.76
N ASN A 43 4.46 6.84 0.30
CA ASN A 43 5.66 6.67 1.12
C ASN A 43 5.73 5.27 1.72
N TYR A 44 4.60 4.75 2.22
CA TYR A 44 4.53 3.42 2.79
C TYR A 44 4.93 2.35 1.78
N VAL A 45 4.41 2.38 0.55
CA VAL A 45 4.74 1.36 -0.47
C VAL A 45 6.14 1.52 -1.07
N THR A 46 6.77 2.70 -1.02
CA THR A 46 8.13 2.88 -1.55
C THR A 46 9.20 2.62 -0.49
N THR A 47 8.98 3.00 0.77
CA THR A 47 10.00 2.95 1.83
C THR A 47 9.67 1.97 2.95
N GLY A 48 8.40 1.60 3.12
CA GLY A 48 7.90 0.90 4.30
C GLY A 48 7.72 1.77 5.53
N ALA A 49 8.03 3.07 5.46
CA ALA A 49 7.80 3.99 6.55
C ALA A 49 6.30 4.16 6.80
N LEU A 50 5.89 3.97 8.05
CA LEU A 50 4.54 4.30 8.49
C LEU A 50 4.44 5.81 8.75
N PRO A 51 3.27 6.42 8.57
CA PRO A 51 3.05 7.78 9.03
C PRO A 51 3.18 7.86 10.56
N ALA A 52 3.29 9.09 11.09
CA ALA A 52 3.40 9.33 12.52
C ALA A 52 2.33 8.54 13.30
N GLY A 53 2.77 7.64 14.18
CA GLY A 53 1.91 6.73 14.94
C GLY A 53 2.34 5.27 14.86
N LYS A 54 1.41 4.37 15.19
CA LYS A 54 1.60 2.91 15.13
C LYS A 54 0.90 2.36 13.89
N LEU A 55 1.25 1.15 13.47
CA LEU A 55 0.56 0.45 12.37
C LEU A 55 -0.97 0.44 12.54
N ALA A 56 -1.46 0.36 13.78
CA ALA A 56 -2.88 0.39 14.11
C ALA A 56 -3.61 1.66 13.65
N SER A 57 -2.95 2.82 13.66
CA SER A 57 -3.56 4.07 13.19
C SER A 57 -3.51 4.23 11.66
N PHE A 58 -2.78 3.34 10.98
CA PHE A 58 -2.68 3.32 9.53
C PHE A 58 -3.74 2.42 8.88
N VAL A 59 -4.08 1.29 9.49
CA VAL A 59 -5.17 0.42 9.01
C VAL A 59 -6.53 1.07 9.28
N HIS A 60 -7.48 0.92 8.35
CA HIS A 60 -8.84 1.42 8.55
C HIS A 60 -9.49 0.79 9.81
N SER A 61 -10.28 1.59 10.55
CA SER A 61 -10.79 1.21 11.86
C SER A 61 -11.76 0.01 11.78
N LEU A 62 -11.56 -0.96 12.68
CA LEU A 62 -12.49 -2.08 12.83
C LEU A 62 -13.89 -1.60 13.23
N GLU A 63 -13.96 -0.60 14.11
CA GLU A 63 -15.19 0.02 14.58
C GLU A 63 -15.92 0.72 13.43
N ALA A 64 -15.23 1.55 12.66
CA ALA A 64 -15.83 2.24 11.51
C ALA A 64 -16.31 1.25 10.44
N SER A 65 -15.61 0.14 10.27
CA SER A 65 -15.99 -0.90 9.31
C SER A 65 -17.07 -1.87 9.81
N ASN A 66 -17.39 -1.86 11.11
CA ASN A 66 -18.21 -2.88 11.78
C ASN A 66 -17.77 -4.33 11.47
N LYS A 67 -16.47 -4.57 11.33
CA LYS A 67 -15.89 -5.90 11.01
C LYS A 67 -14.87 -6.33 12.07
N PRO A 68 -14.77 -7.63 12.38
CA PRO A 68 -13.77 -8.15 13.32
C PRO A 68 -12.35 -8.13 12.75
N ARG A 69 -12.23 -7.94 11.43
CA ARG A 69 -10.97 -7.85 10.69
C ARG A 69 -11.12 -6.87 9.53
N VAL A 70 -10.06 -6.11 9.30
CA VAL A 70 -9.87 -5.25 8.14
C VAL A 70 -8.55 -5.62 7.48
N ASP A 71 -8.59 -5.84 6.17
CA ASP A 71 -7.42 -6.03 5.34
C ASP A 71 -7.19 -4.77 4.49
N GLY A 72 -6.03 -4.15 4.70
CA GLY A 72 -5.54 -3.01 3.93
C GLY A 72 -4.52 -3.42 2.88
N MET A 73 -4.50 -2.68 1.77
CA MET A 73 -3.57 -2.90 0.68
C MET A 73 -3.19 -1.57 0.02
N VAL A 74 -1.90 -1.41 -0.24
CA VAL A 74 -1.36 -0.37 -1.10
C VAL A 74 -0.65 -1.04 -2.27
N LYS A 75 -1.06 -0.70 -3.49
CA LYS A 75 -0.40 -1.15 -4.72
C LYS A 75 0.03 0.04 -5.57
N LEU A 76 1.29 0.07 -5.97
CA LEU A 76 1.89 1.07 -6.85
C LEU A 76 2.39 0.38 -8.12
N GLN A 77 1.94 0.88 -9.26
CA GLN A 77 2.45 0.48 -10.57
C GLN A 77 3.33 1.60 -11.12
N PHE A 78 4.53 1.26 -11.59
CA PHE A 78 5.50 2.22 -12.10
C PHE A 78 6.39 1.58 -13.19
N LYS A 79 7.18 2.38 -13.89
CA LYS A 79 8.26 1.89 -14.75
C LYS A 79 9.58 2.10 -14.03
N ASP A 80 10.45 1.09 -14.05
CA ASP A 80 11.79 1.19 -13.50
C ASP A 80 12.75 1.94 -14.44
N CYS A 81 14.00 2.12 -14.00
CA CYS A 81 15.07 2.74 -14.78
C CYS A 81 15.39 2.01 -16.11
N LYS A 82 15.00 0.74 -16.24
CA LYS A 82 15.16 -0.08 -17.46
C LYS A 82 13.89 -0.10 -18.33
N GLY A 83 12.86 0.68 -17.97
CA GLY A 83 11.59 0.76 -18.69
C GLY A 83 10.65 -0.43 -18.47
N ARG A 84 10.96 -1.34 -17.54
CA ARG A 84 10.15 -2.51 -17.21
C ARG A 84 8.95 -2.10 -16.36
N LEU A 85 7.82 -2.76 -16.56
CA LEU A 85 6.63 -2.51 -15.76
C LEU A 85 6.79 -3.20 -14.40
N CYS A 86 6.66 -2.44 -13.32
CA CYS A 86 6.76 -2.92 -11.95
C CYS A 86 5.46 -2.69 -11.19
N VAL A 87 5.10 -3.65 -10.35
CA VAL A 87 3.96 -3.56 -9.44
C VAL A 87 4.41 -3.90 -8.02
N ALA A 88 4.56 -2.87 -7.20
CA ALA A 88 4.82 -3.00 -5.78
C ALA A 88 3.50 -3.14 -5.00
N THR A 89 3.44 -4.10 -4.08
CA THR A 89 2.27 -4.36 -3.23
C THR A 89 2.71 -4.51 -1.77
N LYS A 90 2.10 -3.73 -0.88
CA LYS A 90 2.13 -3.96 0.58
C LYS A 90 0.73 -4.23 1.09
N ARG A 91 0.61 -5.19 2.00
CA ARG A 91 -0.64 -5.51 2.70
C ARG A 91 -0.47 -5.35 4.20
N VAL A 92 -1.54 -4.96 4.85
CA VAL A 92 -1.64 -4.80 6.30
C VAL A 92 -2.97 -5.34 6.75
N ASN A 93 -3.09 -5.77 7.99
CA ASN A 93 -4.38 -6.13 8.56
C ASN A 93 -4.49 -5.68 10.01
N ALA A 94 -5.72 -5.41 10.42
CA ALA A 94 -6.12 -5.23 11.80
C ALA A 94 -7.14 -6.32 12.12
N THR A 95 -7.06 -6.92 13.30
CA THR A 95 -7.99 -7.96 13.74
C THR A 95 -8.20 -7.84 15.24
N MET A 96 -9.47 -7.95 15.67
CA MET A 96 -9.81 -8.04 17.07
C MET A 96 -9.57 -9.47 17.57
N LYS A 97 -8.64 -9.65 18.50
CA LYS A 97 -8.39 -10.95 19.13
C LYS A 97 -9.39 -11.23 20.24
N LYS A 98 -9.50 -12.51 20.60
CA LYS A 98 -10.19 -12.94 21.83
C LYS A 98 -9.67 -12.10 23.02
N GLY A 99 -10.59 -11.56 23.81
CA GLY A 99 -10.28 -10.66 24.93
C GLY A 99 -10.15 -9.18 24.55
N GLY A 100 -10.64 -8.75 23.38
CA GLY A 100 -10.75 -7.33 23.02
C GLY A 100 -9.44 -6.63 22.65
N LYS A 101 -8.35 -7.39 22.46
CA LYS A 101 -7.05 -6.84 22.09
C LYS A 101 -6.95 -6.64 20.59
N LEU A 102 -6.72 -5.41 20.15
CA LEU A 102 -6.42 -5.08 18.75
C LEU A 102 -5.02 -5.62 18.37
N GLN A 103 -4.96 -6.45 17.34
CA GLN A 103 -3.71 -6.87 16.72
C GLN A 103 -3.61 -6.28 15.31
N CYS A 104 -2.47 -5.68 14.99
CA CYS A 104 -2.16 -5.23 13.64
C CYS A 104 -0.90 -5.93 13.12
N LYS A 105 -0.91 -6.33 11.86
CA LYS A 105 0.21 -6.97 11.17
C LYS A 105 0.43 -6.32 9.82
N SER A 106 1.69 -6.20 9.43
CA SER A 106 2.05 -5.95 8.03
C SER A 106 2.44 -7.28 7.43
N ASP A 107 1.91 -7.57 6.25
CA ASP A 107 2.38 -8.68 5.45
C ASP A 107 3.67 -8.26 4.72
N GLU A 108 4.28 -9.24 4.05
CA GLU A 108 5.50 -9.07 3.27
C GLU A 108 5.35 -8.05 2.14
N PHE A 109 6.47 -7.45 1.79
CA PHE A 109 6.55 -6.68 0.56
C PHE A 109 6.60 -7.63 -0.64
N ASN A 110 5.79 -7.36 -1.65
CA ASN A 110 5.87 -8.04 -2.94
C ASN A 110 6.11 -7.05 -4.07
N ILE A 111 7.09 -7.34 -4.92
CA ILE A 111 7.28 -6.62 -6.19
C ILE A 111 7.16 -7.61 -7.35
N GLN A 112 6.36 -7.25 -8.33
CA GLN A 112 6.26 -7.96 -9.60
C GLN A 112 6.95 -7.13 -10.68
N VAL A 113 7.79 -7.76 -11.48
CA VAL A 113 8.47 -7.13 -12.62
C VAL A 113 8.07 -7.89 -13.88
N THR A 114 7.49 -7.17 -14.83
CA THR A 114 7.17 -7.69 -16.16
C THR A 114 8.38 -7.50 -17.07
N THR A 115 8.94 -8.59 -17.57
CA THR A 115 10.06 -8.60 -18.52
C THR A 115 9.59 -8.31 -19.95
N ALA A 116 10.54 -8.04 -20.84
CA ALA A 116 10.24 -7.66 -22.23
C ALA A 116 9.51 -8.77 -23.03
N ASP A 117 9.68 -10.03 -22.65
CA ASP A 117 8.99 -11.20 -23.21
C ASP A 117 7.59 -11.43 -22.60
N GLY A 118 7.15 -10.55 -21.69
CA GLY A 118 5.83 -10.62 -21.05
C GLY A 118 5.76 -11.54 -19.82
N GLN A 119 6.86 -12.18 -19.42
CA GLN A 119 6.89 -12.96 -18.18
C GLN A 119 6.81 -12.04 -16.95
N VAL A 120 6.16 -12.53 -15.88
CA VAL A 120 6.01 -11.80 -14.62
C VAL A 120 6.81 -12.50 -13.54
N ASN A 121 7.92 -11.88 -13.15
CA ASN A 121 8.75 -12.33 -12.05
C ASN A 121 8.26 -11.67 -10.75
N SER A 122 8.15 -12.45 -9.67
CA SER A 122 7.65 -11.98 -8.38
C SER A 122 8.69 -12.21 -7.30
N LEU A 123 9.03 -11.13 -6.58
CA LEU A 123 9.97 -11.15 -5.46
C LEU A 123 9.22 -10.81 -4.18
N SER A 124 9.51 -11.56 -3.11
CA SER A 124 9.06 -11.24 -1.75
C SER A 124 10.26 -10.86 -0.88
N SER A 125 10.03 -9.94 0.07
CA SER A 125 10.97 -9.59 1.14
C SER A 125 11.50 -10.76 1.98
N LYS A 126 10.97 -11.98 1.86
CA LYS A 126 11.50 -13.19 2.51
C LYS A 126 12.59 -13.93 1.71
N VAL A 127 12.70 -13.70 0.41
CA VAL A 127 13.46 -14.58 -0.50
C VAL A 127 14.65 -13.87 -1.16
N ALA A 128 14.65 -12.54 -1.17
CA ALA A 128 15.73 -11.74 -1.72
C ALA A 128 15.99 -10.51 -0.85
N ASP A 129 17.19 -9.96 -0.97
CA ASP A 129 17.65 -8.75 -0.27
C ASP A 129 16.88 -7.54 -0.83
N PHE A 130 15.61 -7.44 -0.43
CA PHE A 130 14.58 -6.64 -1.07
C PHE A 130 14.93 -5.14 -1.14
N GLN A 131 15.69 -4.64 -0.16
CA GLN A 131 16.19 -3.27 -0.19
C GLN A 131 17.22 -3.03 -1.30
N LYS A 132 18.02 -4.03 -1.67
CA LYS A 132 18.97 -3.94 -2.77
C LYS A 132 18.25 -3.85 -4.12
N GLU A 133 17.27 -4.72 -4.34
CA GLU A 133 16.52 -4.75 -5.61
C GLU A 133 15.68 -3.48 -5.81
N VAL A 134 15.06 -2.95 -4.74
CA VAL A 134 14.41 -1.64 -4.76
C VAL A 134 15.40 -0.57 -5.22
N ARG A 135 16.59 -0.48 -4.62
CA ARG A 135 17.60 0.51 -5.03
C ARG A 135 18.10 0.35 -6.46
N GLU A 136 18.09 -0.87 -7.01
CA GLU A 136 18.47 -1.13 -8.41
C GLU A 136 17.33 -0.86 -9.40
N THR A 137 16.10 -0.73 -8.90
CA THR A 137 14.87 -0.51 -9.70
C THR A 137 14.44 0.97 -9.69
N PHE A 138 14.72 1.70 -8.60
CA PHE A 138 14.47 3.14 -8.46
C PHE A 138 15.64 4.00 -8.96
#